data_AF-C0BA22-F1
#
_entry.id   AF-C0BA22-F1
#
_cell.length_a   1.000
_cell.length_b   1.000
_cell.length_c   1.000
_cell.angle_alpha   90.00
_cell.angle_beta   90.00
_cell.angle_gamma   90.00
#
_symmetry.space_group_name_H-M   'P 1'
#
loop_
_entity.id
_entity.type
_entity.pdbx_description
1 polymer ?
#
loop_
_entity_poly.entity_id
_entity_poly.type
_entity_poly.pdbx_seq_one_letter_code
_entity_poly.pdbx_strand_id
1 'polypeptide(L)'
;MSKIPKEIVDKIEQRNKLNEEIETWCKENLDMDGMNSDCSDITDHHTGNEQGSDKCKEWCDQWTGYCEDNYHGHYYWETEYPGKYLHMEFWI
;
A
#
# COMPACT_ATOMS: atom_id res chain seq x y z
N MET A 1 33.64 -8.29 -3.19
CA MET A 1 32.30 -8.19 -2.57
C MET A 1 32.43 -8.55 -1.11
N SER A 2 31.91 -7.72 -0.21
CA SER A 2 31.89 -8.02 1.23
C SER A 2 30.59 -8.73 1.60
N LYS A 3 30.63 -9.53 2.67
CA LYS A 3 29.40 -10.09 3.26
C LYS A 3 28.49 -8.95 3.74
N ILE A 4 27.18 -9.16 3.69
CA ILE A 4 26.20 -8.23 4.25
C ILE A 4 26.39 -8.16 5.77
N PRO A 5 26.43 -6.96 6.39
CA PRO A 5 26.56 -6.83 7.84
C PRO A 5 25.39 -7.47 8.59
N LYS A 6 25.67 -8.07 9.75
CA LYS A 6 24.65 -8.69 10.61
C LYS A 6 23.49 -7.73 10.93
N GLU A 7 23.80 -6.47 11.23
CA GLU A 7 22.78 -5.46 11.53
C GLU A 7 21.77 -5.26 10.39
N ILE A 8 22.20 -5.37 9.13
CA ILE A 8 21.30 -5.25 7.98
C ILE A 8 20.41 -6.49 7.87
N VAL A 9 20.95 -7.68 8.11
CA VAL A 9 20.17 -8.93 8.15
C VAL A 9 19.11 -8.86 9.26
N ASP A 10 19.51 -8.47 10.48
CA ASP A 10 18.61 -8.37 11.62
C ASP A 10 17.45 -7.37 11.36
N LYS A 11 17.72 -6.24 10.69
CA LYS A 11 16.69 -5.27 10.28
C LYS A 11 15.73 -5.83 9.23
N ILE A 12 16.22 -6.61 8.27
CA ILE A 12 15.39 -7.25 7.24
C ILE A 12 14.47 -8.30 7.89
N GLU A 13 14.99 -9.15 8.77
CA GLU A 13 14.20 -10.14 9.49
C GLU A 13 13.10 -9.47 10.35
N GLN A 14 13.43 -8.38 11.05
CA GLN A 14 12.44 -7.62 11.80
C GLN A 14 11.35 -7.03 10.89
N ARG A 15 11.74 -6.44 9.75
CA ARG A 15 10.79 -5.92 8.77
C ARG A 15 9.89 -7.02 8.23
N ASN A 16 10.44 -8.17 7.85
CA ASN A 16 9.65 -9.28 7.29
C ASN A 16 8.58 -9.76 8.28
N LYS A 17 8.90 -9.85 9.57
CA LYS A 17 7.90 -10.19 10.59
C LYS A 17 6.77 -9.14 10.68
N LEU A 18 7.12 -7.86 10.66
CA LEU A 18 6.12 -6.79 10.68
C LEU A 18 5.27 -6.79 9.39
N ASN A 19 5.88 -7.09 8.25
CA ASN A 19 5.18 -7.22 6.97
C ASN A 19 4.15 -8.35 7.01
N GLU A 20 4.45 -9.50 7.62
CA GLU A 20 3.46 -10.59 7.78
C GLU A 20 2.23 -10.15 8.59
N GLU A 21 2.45 -9.38 9.66
CA GLU A 21 1.38 -8.82 10.51
C GLU A 21 0.52 -7.81 9.71
N ILE A 22 1.17 -6.92 8.95
CA ILE A 22 0.51 -5.93 8.08
C ILE A 22 -0.25 -6.62 6.95
N GLU A 23 0.35 -7.59 6.26
CA GLU A 23 -0.26 -8.34 5.16
C GLU A 23 -1.54 -9.05 5.62
N THR A 24 -1.49 -9.69 6.79
CA THR A 24 -2.66 -10.34 7.39
C THR A 24 -3.77 -9.33 7.63
N TRP A 25 -3.46 -8.18 8.25
CA TRP A 25 -4.44 -7.13 8.48
C TRP A 25 -5.01 -6.58 7.16
N CYS A 26 -4.17 -6.31 6.16
CA CYS A 26 -4.60 -5.82 4.85
C CYS A 26 -5.56 -6.79 4.17
N LYS A 27 -5.26 -8.10 4.14
CA LYS A 27 -6.13 -9.12 3.54
C LYS A 27 -7.49 -9.26 4.24
N GLU A 28 -7.54 -9.01 5.55
CA GLU A 28 -8.77 -9.10 6.33
C GLU A 28 -9.64 -7.84 6.22
N ASN A 29 -9.05 -6.68 5.91
CA ASN A 29 -9.72 -5.37 6.04
C ASN A 29 -9.81 -4.56 4.73
N LEU A 30 -8.98 -4.84 3.73
CA LEU A 30 -8.91 -4.10 2.47
C LEU A 30 -9.21 -5.02 1.28
N ASP A 31 -9.66 -4.41 0.18
CA ASP A 31 -9.65 -5.06 -1.12
C ASP A 31 -8.22 -5.00 -1.69
N MET A 32 -7.59 -6.16 -1.82
CA MET A 32 -6.19 -6.30 -2.18
C MET A 32 -6.00 -6.75 -3.64
N ASP A 33 -7.05 -6.69 -4.47
CA ASP A 33 -6.93 -7.10 -5.88
C ASP A 33 -5.88 -6.26 -6.61
N GLY A 34 -4.93 -6.95 -7.25
CA GLY A 34 -3.77 -6.31 -7.90
C GLY A 34 -2.79 -5.57 -6.98
N MET A 35 -2.93 -5.64 -5.65
CA MET A 35 -2.10 -4.90 -4.69
C MET A 35 -1.08 -5.77 -3.96
N ASN A 36 -0.01 -5.14 -3.47
CA ASN A 36 0.98 -5.78 -2.62
C ASN A 36 1.25 -4.97 -1.35
N SER A 37 0.83 -5.50 -0.19
CA SER A 37 1.03 -4.84 1.11
C SER A 37 2.49 -4.65 1.51
N ASP A 38 3.42 -5.46 0.98
CA ASP A 38 4.85 -5.26 1.21
C ASP A 38 5.39 -3.95 0.64
N CYS A 39 4.70 -3.41 -0.37
CA CYS A 39 5.00 -2.12 -1.00
C CYS A 39 4.16 -0.97 -0.42
N SER A 40 3.41 -1.22 0.66
CA SER A 40 2.61 -0.17 1.28
C SER A 40 3.48 0.83 2.03
N ASP A 41 3.04 2.09 2.03
CA ASP A 41 3.67 3.16 2.78
C ASP A 41 2.64 4.15 3.34
N ILE A 42 3.11 5.03 4.22
CA ILE A 42 2.32 6.11 4.82
C ILE A 42 2.79 7.43 4.22
N THR A 43 1.86 8.15 3.61
CA THR A 43 2.10 9.44 2.95
C THR A 43 1.26 10.56 3.59
N ASP A 44 1.66 11.80 3.30
CA ASP A 44 1.07 13.02 3.86
C ASP A 44 0.10 13.70 2.88
N HIS A 45 -0.13 13.08 1.72
CA HIS A 45 -1.02 13.56 0.68
C HIS A 45 -1.62 12.39 -0.10
N HIS A 46 -2.75 12.64 -0.76
CA HIS A 46 -3.40 11.70 -1.67
C HIS A 46 -3.67 12.40 -3.01
N THR A 47 -3.87 11.62 -4.06
CA THR A 47 -4.30 12.07 -5.38
C THR A 47 -5.50 11.25 -5.84
N GLY A 48 -6.05 11.56 -7.01
CA GLY A 48 -7.19 10.85 -7.57
C GLY A 48 -8.54 11.30 -7.01
N ASN A 49 -9.58 10.54 -7.37
CA ASN A 49 -10.96 10.87 -7.02
C ASN A 49 -11.32 10.29 -5.65
N GLU A 50 -12.00 11.09 -4.82
CA GLU A 50 -12.56 10.63 -3.54
C GLU A 50 -13.64 9.58 -3.77
N GLN A 51 -13.52 8.48 -3.06
CA GLN A 51 -14.45 7.37 -3.00
C GLN A 51 -14.50 6.81 -1.57
N GLY A 52 -15.22 5.72 -1.36
CA GLY A 52 -15.45 5.17 -0.02
C GLY A 52 -16.72 5.70 0.63
N SER A 53 -16.74 5.73 1.96
CA SER A 53 -17.95 6.04 2.73
C SER A 53 -17.71 7.16 3.73
N ASP A 54 -18.78 7.69 4.33
CA ASP A 54 -18.69 8.68 5.41
C ASP A 54 -17.88 8.19 6.63
N LYS A 55 -17.64 6.88 6.76
CA LYS A 55 -16.87 6.27 7.85
C LYS A 55 -15.37 6.18 7.57
N CYS A 56 -14.99 6.08 6.31
CA CYS A 56 -13.62 5.94 5.87
C CYS A 56 -13.54 6.42 4.43
N LYS A 57 -12.82 7.53 4.23
CA LYS A 57 -12.57 8.07 2.91
C LYS A 57 -11.42 7.35 2.23
N GLU A 58 -11.54 7.21 0.92
CA GLU A 58 -10.57 6.56 0.07
C GLU A 58 -10.35 7.40 -1.19
N TRP A 59 -9.21 7.24 -1.85
CA TRP A 59 -8.93 7.91 -3.11
C TRP A 59 -8.25 6.96 -4.08
N CYS A 60 -8.66 7.00 -5.34
CA CYS A 60 -8.06 6.20 -6.40
C CYS A 60 -7.67 7.08 -7.58
N ASP A 61 -6.38 6.99 -7.92
CA ASP A 61 -5.76 7.63 -9.06
C ASP A 61 -5.37 6.54 -10.06
N GLN A 62 -6.34 6.16 -10.89
CA GLN A 62 -6.21 5.07 -11.86
C GLN A 62 -5.92 5.61 -13.26
N TRP A 63 -5.05 4.91 -13.99
CA TRP A 63 -4.86 5.10 -15.42
C TRP A 63 -4.87 3.78 -16.16
N THR A 64 -5.31 3.83 -17.42
CA THR A 64 -5.31 2.68 -18.33
C THR A 64 -3.92 2.51 -18.94
N GLY A 65 -3.48 1.25 -19.02
CA GLY A 65 -2.24 0.85 -19.67
C GLY A 65 -2.34 0.83 -21.20
N TYR A 66 -1.36 0.18 -21.84
CA TYR A 66 -1.20 0.16 -23.29
C TYR A 66 -2.34 -0.56 -24.04
N CYS A 67 -2.95 -1.57 -23.41
CA CYS A 67 -4.20 -2.18 -23.85
C CYS A 67 -5.28 -1.82 -22.83
N GLU A 68 -6.49 -1.52 -23.31
CA GLU A 68 -7.61 -0.97 -22.53
C GLU A 68 -8.08 -1.88 -21.36
N ASP A 69 -7.53 -3.09 -21.28
CA ASP A 69 -7.81 -4.08 -20.24
C ASP A 69 -6.78 -4.11 -19.09
N ASN A 70 -5.70 -3.31 -19.16
CA ASN A 70 -4.71 -3.21 -18.08
C ASN A 70 -4.94 -1.91 -17.30
N TYR A 71 -5.09 -2.01 -15.98
CA TYR A 71 -5.27 -0.88 -15.09
C TYR A 71 -4.12 -0.81 -14.09
N HIS A 72 -3.60 0.40 -13.93
CA HIS A 72 -2.59 0.71 -12.93
C HIS A 72 -3.09 1.87 -12.11
N GLY A 73 -2.64 1.97 -10.87
CA GLY A 73 -3.01 3.13 -10.09
C GLY A 73 -2.37 3.22 -8.72
N HIS A 74 -2.63 4.36 -8.11
CA HIS A 74 -2.39 4.60 -6.69
C HIS A 74 -3.71 4.57 -5.96
N TYR A 75 -3.74 3.85 -4.85
CA TYR A 75 -4.88 3.78 -3.96
C TYR A 75 -4.49 4.30 -2.57
N TYR A 76 -5.36 5.12 -2.00
CA TYR A 76 -5.16 5.77 -0.72
C TYR A 76 -6.34 5.50 0.22
N TRP A 77 -6.05 5.15 1.47
CA TRP A 77 -7.04 5.05 2.54
C TRP A 77 -6.77 6.07 3.64
N GLU A 78 -7.84 6.67 4.15
CA GLU A 78 -7.81 7.48 5.36
C GLU A 78 -7.33 6.65 6.55
N THR A 79 -6.50 7.26 7.40
CA THR A 79 -6.04 6.64 8.64
C THR A 79 -6.58 7.39 9.84
N GLU A 80 -6.46 6.79 11.03
CA GLU A 80 -6.77 7.46 12.29
C GLU A 80 -5.85 8.66 12.59
N TYR A 81 -4.73 8.80 11.86
CA TYR A 81 -3.82 9.94 11.96
C TYR A 81 -4.22 11.02 10.94
N PRO A 82 -4.74 12.18 11.37
CA PRO A 82 -5.21 13.20 10.44
C PRO A 82 -4.10 13.67 9.48
N GLY A 83 -4.41 13.67 8.18
CA GLY A 83 -3.48 14.06 7.12
C GLY A 83 -2.40 13.00 6.81
N LYS A 84 -2.56 11.76 7.31
CA LYS A 84 -1.75 10.61 6.91
C LYS A 84 -2.63 9.58 6.23
N TYR A 85 -2.12 9.00 5.16
CA TYR A 85 -2.85 8.07 4.31
C TYR A 85 -2.03 6.80 4.14
N LEU A 86 -2.71 5.65 4.21
CA LEU A 86 -2.14 4.40 3.73
C LEU A 86 -2.16 4.44 2.20
N HIS A 87 -1.02 4.20 1.57
CA HIS A 87 -0.87 4.20 0.13
C HIS A 87 -0.43 2.82 -0.36
N MET A 88 -1.03 2.36 -1.45
CA MET A 88 -0.58 1.20 -2.21
C MET A 88 -0.73 1.42 -3.71
N GLU A 89 0.23 0.91 -4.47
CA GLU A 89 0.10 0.74 -5.91
C GLU A 89 -0.68 -0.54 -6.23
N PHE A 90 -1.47 -0.49 -7.29
CA PHE A 90 -2.13 -1.68 -7.83
C PHE A 90 -1.88 -1.86 -9.32
N TRP A 91 -1.93 -3.12 -9.75
CA TRP A 91 -1.90 -3.51 -11.15
C TRP A 91 -2.85 -4.68 -11.40
N ILE A 92 -3.87 -4.45 -12.25
CA ILE A 92 -4.96 -5.38 -12.57
C ILE A 92 -5.10 -5.50 -14.08
#